data_AF-N4WAA8-F1
#
_entry.id   AF-N4WAA8-F1
#
_cell.length_a   1.000
_cell.length_b   1.000
_cell.length_c   1.000
_cell.angle_alpha   90.00
_cell.angle_beta   90.00
_cell.angle_gamma   90.00
#
_symmetry.space_group_name_H-M   'P 1'
#
loop_
_entity.id
_entity.type
_entity.pdbx_description
1 polymer ?
#
loop_
_entity_poly.entity_id
_entity_poly.type
_entity_poly.pdbx_seq_one_letter_code
_entity_poly.pdbx_strand_id
1 'polypeptide(L)' 'MLDFIKRLFTTQKCAVCNNKPVDPTYYYNDNGEKVPVCFTCVTYAERRAFRKV' A
#
# COMPACT_ATOMS: atom_id res chain seq x y z
N MET A 1 -28.65 -6.85 4.48
CA MET A 1 -27.89 -8.06 4.09
C MET A 1 -27.23 -7.82 2.72
N LEU A 2 -26.26 -6.90 2.63
CA LEU A 2 -25.62 -6.53 1.35
C LEU A 2 -24.15 -6.11 1.55
N ASP A 3 -23.37 -6.89 2.31
CA ASP A 3 -21.91 -6.65 2.47
C ASP A 3 -21.05 -7.56 1.56
N PHE A 4 -21.68 -8.33 0.67
CA PHE A 4 -20.99 -9.29 -0.20
C PHE A 4 -20.29 -8.65 -1.42
N ILE A 5 -20.63 -7.40 -1.78
CA ILE A 5 -20.15 -6.76 -3.03
C ILE A 5 -18.80 -6.03 -2.84
N LYS A 6 -18.38 -5.72 -1.60
CA LYS A 6 -17.14 -4.95 -1.35
C LYS A 6 -15.84 -5.76 -1.48
N ARG A 7 -15.92 -7.09 -1.66
CA ARG A 7 -14.75 -7.99 -1.63
C ARG A 7 -14.07 -8.21 -2.99
N LEU A 8 -14.66 -7.77 -4.10
CA LEU A 8 -14.12 -8.08 -5.45
C LEU A 8 -13.24 -6.97 -6.05
N PHE A 9 -13.10 -5.83 -5.38
CA PHE A 9 -12.25 -4.71 -5.82
C PHE A 9 -11.17 -4.41 -4.78
N THR A 10 -10.30 -5.38 -4.50
CA THR A 10 -8.99 -5.11 -3.87
C THR A 10 -8.08 -4.46 -4.91
N THR A 11 -8.43 -3.26 -5.34
CA THR A 11 -7.49 -2.39 -6.04
C THR A 11 -6.30 -2.20 -5.12
N GLN A 12 -5.09 -2.45 -5.62
CA GLN A 12 -3.86 -2.20 -4.86
C GLN A 12 -3.86 -0.74 -4.40
N LYS A 13 -4.09 -0.52 -3.11
CA LYS A 13 -4.12 0.80 -2.46
C LYS A 13 -2.79 1.04 -1.79
N CYS A 14 -2.36 2.29 -1.76
CA CYS A 14 -1.15 2.66 -1.05
C CYS A 14 -1.27 2.28 0.44
N ALA A 15 -0.30 1.54 0.98
CA ALA A 15 -0.32 1.14 2.39
C ALA A 15 -0.20 2.31 3.38
N VAL A 16 0.18 3.50 2.92
CA VAL A 16 0.30 4.71 3.74
C VAL A 16 -0.97 5.55 3.70
N CYS A 17 -1.43 5.91 2.50
CA CYS A 17 -2.53 6.87 2.32
C CYS A 17 -3.86 6.23 1.91
N ASN A 18 -3.91 4.91 1.69
CA ASN A 18 -5.08 4.15 1.23
C ASN A 18 -5.71 4.62 -0.09
N ASN A 19 -5.09 5.59 -0.77
CA ASN A 19 -5.51 6.05 -2.10
C ASN A 19 -4.98 5.12 -3.19
N LYS A 20 -5.55 5.25 -4.40
CA LYS A 20 -5.02 4.61 -5.60
C LYS A 20 -3.61 5.15 -5.85
N PRO A 21 -2.55 4.33 -5.82
CA PRO A 21 -1.21 4.81 -6.03
C PRO A 21 -1.01 5.19 -7.49
N VAL A 22 -0.44 6.37 -7.70
CA VAL A 22 0.14 6.81 -8.96
C VAL A 22 1.64 6.53 -8.86
N ASP A 23 2.17 5.72 -9.79
CA ASP A 23 3.52 5.16 -9.77
C ASP A 23 3.93 4.51 -8.43
N PRO A 24 3.26 3.40 -8.02
CA PRO A 24 3.58 2.72 -6.78
C PRO A 24 5.00 2.16 -6.80
N THR A 25 5.77 2.47 -5.75
CA THR A 25 6.97 1.73 -5.39
C THR A 25 6.61 0.63 -4.40
N TYR A 26 7.16 -0.57 -4.57
CA TYR A 26 6.90 -1.68 -3.66
C TYR A 26 7.89 -1.69 -2.50
N TYR A 27 7.36 -1.92 -1.30
CA TYR A 27 8.13 -2.07 -0.08
C TYR A 27 7.67 -3.32 0.69
N TYR A 28 8.52 -3.84 1.56
CA TYR A 28 8.12 -4.77 2.60
C TYR A 28 7.74 -4.00 3.86
N ASN A 29 6.54 -4.26 4.38
CA ASN A 29 6.11 -3.77 5.69
C ASN A 29 6.77 -4.59 6.82
N ASP A 30 6.46 -4.24 8.06
CA ASP A 30 7.00 -4.92 9.26
C ASP A 30 6.63 -6.40 9.34
N ASN A 31 5.55 -6.81 8.66
CA ASN A 31 5.10 -8.20 8.57
C ASN A 31 5.80 -8.98 7.45
N GLY A 32 6.69 -8.34 6.68
CA GLY A 32 7.34 -8.94 5.51
C GLY A 32 6.43 -9.02 4.28
N GLU A 33 5.30 -8.33 4.27
CA GLU A 33 4.37 -8.32 3.14
C GLU A 33 4.75 -7.24 2.12
N LYS A 34 4.68 -7.58 0.84
CA LYS A 34 4.92 -6.65 -0.26
C LYS A 34 3.74 -5.69 -0.42
N VAL A 35 3.93 -4.45 0.00
CA VAL A 35 2.93 -3.39 -0.05
C VAL A 35 3.28 -2.33 -1.11
N PRO A 36 2.31 -1.86 -1.91
CA PRO A 36 2.51 -0.74 -2.82
C PRO A 36 2.44 0.57 -2.04
N VAL A 37 3.38 1.47 -2.30
CA VAL A 37 3.50 2.79 -1.67
C VAL A 37 3.56 3.84 -2.76
N CYS A 38 2.71 4.86 -2.66
CA CYS A 38 2.66 5.97 -3.61
C CYS A 38 3.97 6.78 -3.60
N PHE A 39 4.38 7.40 -4.72
CA PHE A 39 5.62 8.21 -4.77
C PHE A 39 5.71 9.26 -3.65
N THR A 40 4.61 9.98 -3.39
CA THR A 40 4.56 11.00 -2.31
C THR A 40 4.61 10.39 -0.91
N CYS A 41 4.32 9.09 -0.79
CA CYS A 41 4.32 8.33 0.45
C CYS A 41 5.66 7.62 0.71
N VAL A 42 6.58 7.59 -0.27
CA VAL A 42 7.87 6.90 -0.18
C VAL A 42 8.68 7.41 1.01
N THR A 43 8.80 8.73 1.16
CA THR A 43 9.53 9.34 2.27
C THR A 43 8.94 8.96 3.63
N TYR A 44 7.63 8.73 3.70
CA TYR A 44 6.97 8.28 4.92
C TYR A 44 7.22 6.79 5.19
N ALA A 45 7.17 5.95 4.16
CA ALA A 45 7.52 4.55 4.24
C ALA A 45 8.98 4.34 4.68
N GLU A 46 9.92 5.13 4.15
CA GLU A 46 11.33 5.10 4.54
C GLU A 46 11.52 5.52 6.01
N ARG A 47 10.80 6.55 6.50
CA ARG A 47 10.79 6.93 7.92
C ARG A 47 10.22 5.84 8.83
N ARG A 48 9.28 5.05 8.32
CA ARG A 48 8.72 3.88 9.00
C ARG A 48 9.60 2.63 8.89
N ALA A 49 10.80 2.75 8.32
CA ALA A 49 11.74 1.65 8.10
C ALA A 49 11.18 0.52 7.23
N PHE A 50 10.24 0.81 6.33
CA PHE A 50 9.81 -0.15 5.33
C PHE A 50 11.00 -0.52 4.44
N ARG A 51 11.20 -1.81 4.19
CA ARG A 51 12.37 -2.28 3.42
C ARG A 51 12.05 -2.19 1.93
N LYS A 52 12.97 -1.67 1.14
CA LYS A 52 12.83 -1.71 -0.32
C LYS A 52 12.88 -3.16 -0.78
N VAL A 53 12.00 -3.51 -1.73
CA VAL A 53 12.02 -4.80 -2.43
C VAL A 53 13.18 -4.81 -3.42
#